data_AF-A0A1F8TTQ8-F1
#
_entry.id   AF-A0A1F8TTQ8-F1
#
_cell.length_a   1.000
_cell.length_b   1.000
_cell.length_c   1.000
_cell.angle_alpha   90.00
_cell.angle_beta   90.00
_cell.angle_gamma   90.00
#
_symmetry.space_group_name_H-M   'P 1'
#
loop_
_entity.id
_entity.type
_entity.pdbx_description
1 polymer ?
#
loop_
_entity_poly.entity_id
_entity_poly.type
_entity_poly.pdbx_seq_one_letter_code
_entity_poly.pdbx_strand_id
1 'polypeptide(L)'
;MKKAVLAISVLLLSACSTMQPPRYAVSVDNIQSLKKMPNVQGEFVLLNLPSNFSSNCRLMGPIEPADGLTIPQFITKAFNDELKMADKYSSDAIKISGNVTNIEFSSISGLTNGYWDIALQLQSTNGNSMTVSNRYAFESGFDAITACNATADALSPAVQDLIKATVNHPDFIRLMHAG
;
A
#
# COMPACT_ATOMS: atom_id res chain seq x y z
N MET A 1 -23.66 31.04 34.45
CA MET A 1 -23.25 31.22 33.03
C MET A 1 -21.79 30.84 32.76
N LYS A 2 -20.81 31.14 33.64
CA LYS A 2 -19.39 30.78 33.42
C LYS A 2 -19.06 29.27 33.45
N LYS A 3 -19.82 28.46 34.22
CA LYS A 3 -19.58 27.02 34.35
C LYS A 3 -20.10 26.18 33.18
N ALA A 4 -21.06 26.70 32.40
CA ALA A 4 -21.62 25.99 31.23
C ALA A 4 -20.70 26.10 30.00
N VAL A 5 -19.93 27.18 29.88
CA VAL A 5 -18.97 27.39 28.78
C VAL A 5 -17.80 26.41 28.87
N LEU A 6 -17.35 26.07 30.08
CA LEU A 6 -16.23 25.15 30.28
C LEU A 6 -16.55 23.70 29.91
N ALA A 7 -17.83 23.28 30.04
CA ALA A 7 -18.26 21.92 29.73
C ALA A 7 -18.38 21.67 28.21
N ILE A 8 -18.67 22.71 27.43
CA ILE A 8 -18.80 22.61 25.96
C ILE A 8 -17.42 22.54 25.28
N SER A 9 -16.39 23.18 25.85
CA SER A 9 -15.03 23.16 25.31
C SER A 9 -14.33 21.80 25.43
N VAL A 10 -14.75 20.93 26.36
CA VAL A 10 -14.16 19.58 26.55
C VAL A 10 -14.70 18.56 25.54
N LEU A 11 -15.89 18.79 24.98
CA LEU A 11 -16.52 17.90 23.99
C LEU A 11 -15.99 18.08 22.55
N LEU A 12 -15.18 19.11 22.30
CA LEU A 12 -14.61 19.40 20.98
C LEU A 12 -13.21 18.78 20.77
N LEU A 13 -12.69 18.05 21.75
CA LEU A 13 -11.42 17.31 21.66
C LEU A 13 -11.63 15.86 21.19
N SER A 14 -12.57 15.61 20.28
CA SER A 14 -12.59 14.35 19.52
C SER A 14 -11.37 14.33 18.62
N ALA A 15 -10.22 13.90 19.18
CA ALA A 15 -9.05 13.57 18.41
C ALA A 15 -9.47 12.54 17.36
N CYS A 16 -9.43 12.91 16.09
CA CYS A 16 -9.47 11.93 15.01
C CYS A 16 -8.27 11.01 15.23
N SER A 17 -8.53 9.83 15.78
CA SER A 17 -7.54 8.78 15.93
C SER A 17 -7.30 8.18 14.55
N THR A 18 -6.37 8.74 13.79
CA THR A 18 -5.89 8.12 12.55
C THR A 18 -5.16 6.83 12.90
N MET A 19 -5.51 5.73 12.24
CA MET A 19 -4.83 4.45 12.38
C MET A 19 -3.65 4.42 11.42
N GLN A 20 -2.44 4.57 11.96
CA GLN A 20 -1.23 4.69 11.16
C GLN A 20 -0.42 3.39 11.21
N PRO A 21 -0.17 2.74 10.05
CA PRO A 21 0.66 1.55 10.00
C PRO A 21 2.12 1.89 10.29
N PRO A 22 2.97 0.90 10.58
CA PRO A 22 4.41 1.10 10.60
C PRO A 22 4.89 1.60 9.23
N ARG A 23 6.03 2.30 9.23
CA ARG A 23 6.74 2.63 7.99
C ARG A 23 7.03 1.37 7.20
N TYR A 24 7.02 1.49 5.87
CA TYR A 24 7.31 0.37 4.99
C TYR A 24 8.69 -0.23 5.29
N ALA A 25 8.75 -1.56 5.40
CA ALA A 25 9.97 -2.33 5.50
C ALA A 25 10.12 -3.19 4.25
N VAL A 26 11.32 -3.25 3.66
CA VAL A 26 11.58 -4.01 2.44
C VAL A 26 11.55 -5.52 2.68
N SER A 27 11.10 -6.30 1.70
CA SER A 27 11.13 -7.76 1.76
C SER A 27 12.44 -8.34 1.22
N VAL A 28 13.12 -9.17 2.01
CA VAL A 28 14.34 -9.88 1.57
C VAL A 28 14.07 -10.78 0.37
N ASP A 29 12.91 -11.47 0.35
CA ASP A 29 12.53 -12.36 -0.74
C ASP A 29 12.36 -11.58 -2.06
N ASN A 30 11.69 -10.43 -2.00
CA ASN A 30 11.48 -9.60 -3.19
C ASN A 30 12.80 -9.04 -3.71
N ILE A 31 13.67 -8.56 -2.81
CA ILE A 31 15.02 -8.09 -3.17
C ILE A 31 15.81 -9.22 -3.85
N GLN A 32 15.76 -10.44 -3.32
CA GLN A 32 16.44 -11.59 -3.92
C GLN A 32 15.88 -11.94 -5.30
N SER A 33 14.56 -11.86 -5.52
CA SER A 33 13.96 -12.02 -6.83
C SER A 33 14.44 -10.96 -7.82
N LEU A 34 14.40 -9.68 -7.42
CA LEU A 34 14.84 -8.55 -8.25
C LEU A 34 16.32 -8.64 -8.61
N LYS A 35 17.20 -9.01 -7.67
CA LYS A 35 18.65 -9.16 -7.91
C LYS A 35 18.98 -10.22 -8.95
N LYS A 36 18.13 -11.23 -9.14
CA LYS A 36 18.31 -12.28 -10.16
C LYS A 36 17.97 -11.81 -11.58
N MET A 37 17.42 -10.60 -11.75
CA MET A 37 16.99 -10.07 -13.05
C MET A 37 18.02 -9.05 -13.58
N PRO A 38 18.88 -9.42 -14.55
CA PRO A 38 19.98 -8.55 -14.98
C PRO A 38 19.50 -7.28 -15.68
N ASN A 39 18.48 -7.37 -16.53
CA ASN A 39 18.04 -6.27 -17.42
C ASN A 39 16.84 -5.48 -16.89
N VAL A 40 16.63 -5.51 -15.57
CA VAL A 40 15.58 -4.73 -14.89
C VAL A 40 16.24 -3.48 -14.32
N GLN A 41 15.86 -2.30 -14.81
CA GLN A 41 16.32 -1.05 -14.25
C GLN A 41 15.32 0.07 -14.51
N GLY A 42 14.92 0.80 -13.47
CA GLY A 42 13.90 1.84 -13.60
C GLY A 42 13.33 2.34 -12.29
N GLU A 43 12.21 3.04 -12.36
CA GLU A 43 11.49 3.58 -11.21
C GLU A 43 9.97 3.54 -11.39
N PHE A 44 9.25 3.51 -10.28
CA PHE A 44 7.81 3.76 -10.24
C PHE A 44 7.57 5.24 -9.97
N VAL A 45 6.90 5.94 -10.88
CA VAL A 45 6.73 7.39 -10.83
C VAL A 45 5.40 7.76 -10.16
N LEU A 46 4.31 7.13 -10.58
CA LEU A 46 2.97 7.49 -10.14
C LEU A 46 2.03 6.30 -10.18
N LEU A 47 1.25 6.15 -9.10
CA LEU A 47 0.03 5.35 -9.09
C LEU A 47 -1.16 6.25 -8.82
N ASN A 48 -2.20 6.15 -9.64
CA ASN A 48 -3.45 6.86 -9.41
C ASN A 48 -4.43 5.96 -8.63
N LEU A 49 -5.13 6.52 -7.65
CA LEU A 49 -6.19 5.82 -6.92
C LEU A 49 -7.55 6.05 -7.60
N PRO A 50 -8.47 5.07 -7.57
CA PRO A 50 -9.83 5.33 -7.99
C PRO A 50 -10.52 6.21 -6.94
N SER A 51 -11.38 7.13 -7.40
CA SER A 51 -11.98 8.17 -6.56
C SER A 51 -12.97 7.65 -5.51
N ASN A 52 -13.33 6.36 -5.56
CA ASN A 52 -14.34 5.73 -4.71
C ASN A 52 -13.75 4.91 -3.55
N PHE A 53 -12.43 4.86 -3.39
CA PHE A 53 -11.83 4.13 -2.28
C PHE A 53 -12.12 4.83 -0.94
N SER A 54 -12.63 4.06 0.02
CA SER A 54 -12.82 4.51 1.41
C SER A 54 -11.77 3.86 2.30
N SER A 55 -10.88 4.67 2.88
CA SER A 55 -9.93 4.23 3.91
C SER A 55 -10.55 4.08 5.29
N ASN A 56 -11.83 4.45 5.49
CA ASN A 56 -12.47 4.42 6.81
C ASN A 56 -12.65 3.00 7.35
N CYS A 57 -12.15 2.77 8.56
CA CYS A 57 -12.30 1.51 9.27
C CYS A 57 -13.28 1.66 10.44
N ARG A 58 -14.46 1.03 10.34
CA ARG A 58 -15.45 0.86 11.44
C ARG A 58 -15.72 2.11 12.30
N LEU A 59 -15.80 3.29 11.68
CA LEU A 59 -15.97 4.59 12.35
C LEU A 59 -14.81 5.03 13.25
N MET A 60 -13.73 4.24 13.36
CA MET A 60 -12.52 4.61 14.10
C MET A 60 -11.71 5.71 13.39
N GLY A 61 -11.89 5.80 12.07
CA GLY A 61 -11.21 6.77 11.21
C GLY A 61 -10.58 6.11 9.99
N PRO A 62 -9.92 6.90 9.15
CA PRO A 62 -9.20 6.40 7.99
C PRO A 62 -7.94 5.64 8.40
N ILE A 63 -7.61 4.61 7.63
CA ILE A 63 -6.27 4.01 7.61
C ILE A 63 -5.40 4.87 6.69
N GLU A 64 -4.39 5.52 7.27
CA GLU A 64 -3.50 6.40 6.54
C GLU A 64 -2.06 5.92 6.74
N PRO A 65 -1.31 5.63 5.67
CA PRO A 65 0.10 5.30 5.77
C PRO A 65 0.94 6.32 6.55
N ALA A 66 2.04 5.86 7.14
CA ALA A 66 2.98 6.72 7.84
C ALA A 66 3.52 7.86 6.96
N ASP A 67 4.02 8.91 7.63
CA ASP A 67 4.63 10.09 7.01
C ASP A 67 3.68 10.93 6.14
N GLY A 68 2.37 10.84 6.39
CA GLY A 68 1.34 11.62 5.68
C GLY A 68 1.15 11.22 4.22
N LEU A 69 1.56 10.00 3.86
CA LEU A 69 1.43 9.48 2.51
C LEU A 69 0.00 9.00 2.25
N THR A 70 -0.50 9.26 1.04
CA THR A 70 -1.67 8.54 0.52
C THR A 70 -1.28 7.09 0.21
N ILE A 71 -2.26 6.18 0.14
CA ILE A 71 -1.99 4.77 -0.20
C ILE A 71 -1.23 4.59 -1.53
N PRO A 72 -1.57 5.28 -2.65
CA PRO A 72 -0.79 5.17 -3.88
C PRO A 72 0.65 5.65 -3.72
N GLN A 73 0.88 6.72 -2.95
CA GLN A 73 2.24 7.19 -2.66
C GLN A 73 3.01 6.18 -1.82
N PHE A 74 2.34 5.55 -0.84
CA PHE A 74 2.93 4.49 -0.02
C PHE A 74 3.34 3.28 -0.88
N ILE A 75 2.45 2.79 -1.76
CA ILE A 75 2.76 1.69 -2.69
C ILE A 75 3.89 2.08 -3.65
N THR A 76 3.83 3.28 -4.24
CA THR A 76 4.88 3.78 -5.15
C THR A 76 6.23 3.86 -4.45
N LYS A 77 6.26 4.38 -3.22
CA LYS A 77 7.47 4.43 -2.40
C LYS A 77 8.00 3.04 -2.09
N ALA A 78 7.13 2.10 -1.72
CA ALA A 78 7.49 0.73 -1.40
C ALA A 78 8.18 0.01 -2.57
N PHE A 79 7.62 0.09 -3.78
CA PHE A 79 8.27 -0.44 -4.99
C PHE A 79 9.66 0.15 -5.20
N ASN A 80 9.79 1.47 -5.09
CA ASN A 80 11.08 2.15 -5.29
C ASN A 80 12.10 1.81 -4.20
N ASP A 81 11.67 1.62 -2.94
CA ASP A 81 12.56 1.21 -1.86
C ASP A 81 13.10 -0.20 -2.08
N GLU A 82 12.28 -1.13 -2.56
CA GLU A 82 12.77 -2.47 -2.94
C GLU A 82 13.69 -2.44 -4.17
N LEU A 83 13.38 -1.63 -5.19
CA LEU A 83 14.29 -1.43 -6.33
C LEU A 83 15.64 -0.85 -5.90
N LYS A 84 15.66 0.13 -4.99
CA LYS A 84 16.90 0.70 -4.46
C LYS A 84 17.73 -0.35 -3.72
N MET A 85 17.09 -1.12 -2.83
CA MET A 85 17.74 -2.19 -2.08
C MET A 85 18.22 -3.36 -2.96
N ALA A 86 17.60 -3.53 -4.14
CA ALA A 86 18.00 -4.50 -5.14
C ALA A 86 19.06 -4.00 -6.14
N ASP A 87 19.52 -2.75 -6.02
CA ASP A 87 20.41 -2.10 -6.99
C ASP A 87 19.79 -2.02 -8.41
N LYS A 88 18.46 -1.87 -8.48
CA LYS A 88 17.66 -1.82 -9.73
C LYS A 88 16.99 -0.46 -9.97
N TYR A 89 17.03 0.44 -8.99
CA TYR A 89 16.45 1.79 -9.12
C TYR A 89 17.26 2.65 -10.11
N SER A 90 16.59 3.36 -11.01
CA SER A 90 17.19 4.37 -11.88
C SER A 90 16.14 5.36 -12.39
N SER A 91 16.43 6.66 -12.28
CA SER A 91 15.59 7.75 -12.82
C SER A 91 15.76 7.97 -14.33
N ASP A 92 16.83 7.42 -14.91
CA ASP A 92 17.22 7.63 -16.31
C ASP A 92 16.84 6.46 -17.22
N ALA A 93 16.23 5.41 -16.66
CA ALA A 93 15.85 4.19 -17.37
C ALA A 93 14.31 4.09 -17.55
N ILE A 94 13.74 2.91 -17.31
CA ILE A 94 12.30 2.67 -17.47
C ILE A 94 11.50 3.40 -16.38
N LYS A 95 10.42 4.07 -16.77
CA LYS A 95 9.48 4.71 -15.85
C LYS A 95 8.16 3.98 -15.88
N ILE A 96 7.73 3.50 -14.73
CA ILE A 96 6.46 2.83 -14.54
C ILE A 96 5.45 3.80 -13.95
N SER A 97 4.32 3.94 -14.61
CA SER A 97 3.13 4.61 -14.09
C SER A 97 1.99 3.60 -14.04
N GLY A 98 0.93 3.89 -13.29
CA GLY A 98 -0.20 2.98 -13.27
C GLY A 98 -1.41 3.50 -12.53
N ASN A 99 -2.43 2.66 -12.50
CA ASN A 99 -3.67 2.88 -11.78
C ASN A 99 -3.87 1.73 -10.80
N VAL A 100 -4.28 2.06 -9.58
CA VAL A 100 -4.89 1.10 -8.67
C VAL A 100 -6.27 0.81 -9.25
N THR A 101 -6.51 -0.41 -9.73
CA THR A 101 -7.79 -0.78 -10.36
C THR A 101 -8.78 -1.34 -9.34
N ASN A 102 -8.27 -1.92 -8.26
CA ASN A 102 -9.07 -2.31 -7.11
C ASN A 102 -8.26 -2.04 -5.84
N ILE A 103 -8.94 -1.49 -4.83
CA ILE A 103 -8.41 -1.46 -3.47
C ILE A 103 -9.57 -1.57 -2.49
N GLU A 104 -9.52 -2.57 -1.65
CA GLU A 104 -10.46 -2.72 -0.54
C GLU A 104 -9.80 -3.46 0.61
N PHE A 105 -10.37 -3.31 1.78
CA PHE A 105 -10.04 -4.13 2.92
C PHE A 105 -11.29 -4.52 3.66
N SER A 106 -11.20 -5.64 4.37
CA SER A 106 -12.11 -5.92 5.47
C SER A 106 -11.33 -6.11 6.75
N SER A 107 -11.75 -5.42 7.80
CA SER A 107 -11.28 -5.65 9.16
C SER A 107 -12.08 -6.76 9.87
N ILE A 108 -13.02 -7.40 9.17
CA ILE A 108 -13.74 -8.60 9.60
C ILE A 108 -14.20 -9.45 8.43
N SER A 109 -13.56 -10.61 8.32
CA SER A 109 -13.96 -11.70 7.45
C SER A 109 -14.16 -12.92 8.36
N GLY A 110 -15.40 -13.38 8.48
CA GLY A 110 -15.76 -14.35 9.52
C GLY A 110 -15.75 -13.71 10.92
N LEU A 111 -15.10 -14.37 11.88
CA LEU A 111 -15.07 -13.96 13.30
C LEU A 111 -13.88 -13.06 13.66
N THR A 112 -12.68 -13.43 13.21
CA THR A 112 -11.41 -12.79 13.62
C THR A 112 -10.41 -12.63 12.48
N ASN A 113 -10.81 -12.73 11.21
CA ASN A 113 -9.87 -12.49 10.10
C ASN A 113 -10.10 -11.12 9.46
N GLY A 114 -9.13 -10.65 8.72
CA GLY A 114 -9.24 -9.50 7.83
C GLY A 114 -8.52 -9.78 6.52
N TYR A 115 -8.69 -8.87 5.55
CA TYR A 115 -7.96 -8.94 4.31
C TYR A 115 -7.73 -7.57 3.68
N TRP A 116 -6.72 -7.50 2.82
CA TRP A 116 -6.47 -6.43 1.85
C TRP A 116 -6.51 -7.02 0.44
N ASP A 117 -7.33 -6.46 -0.42
CA ASP A 117 -7.31 -6.74 -1.85
C ASP A 117 -6.78 -5.51 -2.59
N ILE A 118 -5.69 -5.69 -3.33
CA ILE A 118 -5.07 -4.61 -4.09
C ILE A 118 -4.79 -5.11 -5.51
N ALA A 119 -5.26 -4.37 -6.51
CA ALA A 119 -4.97 -4.63 -7.92
C ALA A 119 -4.40 -3.39 -8.59
N LEU A 120 -3.41 -3.61 -9.45
CA LEU A 120 -2.71 -2.58 -10.21
C LEU A 120 -2.82 -2.87 -11.70
N GLN A 121 -2.91 -1.81 -12.49
CA GLN A 121 -2.61 -1.81 -13.91
C GLN A 121 -1.41 -0.91 -14.13
N LEU A 122 -0.29 -1.50 -14.53
CA LEU A 122 1.00 -0.83 -14.72
C LEU A 122 1.28 -0.60 -16.20
N GLN A 123 1.90 0.52 -16.53
CA GLN A 123 2.33 0.92 -17.87
C GLN A 123 3.77 1.40 -17.81
N SER A 124 4.56 0.97 -18.79
CA SER A 124 5.96 1.34 -18.94
C SER A 124 6.14 2.34 -20.07
N THR A 125 7.17 3.19 -19.96
CA THR A 125 7.61 4.07 -21.05
C THR A 125 8.08 3.31 -22.30
N ASN A 126 8.37 2.00 -22.19
CA ASN A 126 8.68 1.16 -23.33
C ASN A 126 7.44 0.62 -24.10
N GLY A 127 6.23 1.03 -23.69
CA GLY A 127 4.97 0.63 -24.31
C GLY A 127 4.37 -0.68 -23.80
N ASN A 128 5.09 -1.43 -22.96
CA ASN A 128 4.52 -2.61 -22.30
C ASN A 128 3.61 -2.22 -21.13
N SER A 129 2.67 -3.11 -20.81
CA SER A 129 1.78 -2.97 -19.66
C SER A 129 1.52 -4.33 -19.04
N MET A 130 1.09 -4.34 -17.77
CA MET A 130 0.65 -5.55 -17.09
C MET A 130 -0.40 -5.22 -16.04
N THR A 131 -1.19 -6.22 -15.68
CA THR A 131 -2.09 -6.16 -14.52
C THR A 131 -1.68 -7.19 -13.50
N VAL A 132 -1.81 -6.85 -12.22
CA VAL A 132 -1.52 -7.74 -11.11
C VAL A 132 -2.53 -7.50 -10.01
N SER A 133 -2.94 -8.55 -9.32
CA SER A 133 -3.78 -8.47 -8.12
C SER A 133 -3.19 -9.33 -7.02
N ASN A 134 -3.37 -8.89 -5.78
CA ASN A 134 -2.97 -9.61 -4.60
C ASN A 134 -4.06 -9.50 -3.53
N ARG A 135 -4.34 -10.62 -2.88
CA ARG A 135 -5.19 -10.71 -1.68
C ARG A 135 -4.33 -11.16 -0.52
N TYR A 136 -4.18 -10.31 0.48
CA TYR A 136 -3.45 -10.61 1.70
C TYR A 136 -4.44 -10.81 2.85
N ALA A 137 -4.43 -11.99 3.48
CA ALA A 137 -5.24 -12.29 4.64
C ALA A 137 -4.42 -12.14 5.92
N PHE A 138 -5.07 -11.67 6.99
CA PHE A 138 -4.42 -11.47 8.30
C PHE A 138 -5.39 -11.78 9.44
N GLU A 139 -4.84 -12.07 10.62
CA GLU A 139 -5.61 -12.17 11.86
C GLU A 139 -5.98 -10.77 12.35
N SER A 140 -7.26 -10.58 12.66
CA SER A 140 -7.89 -9.34 13.08
C SER A 140 -8.45 -9.44 14.52
N GLY A 141 -9.06 -8.36 14.99
CA GLY A 141 -9.73 -8.28 16.28
C GLY A 141 -11.25 -8.36 16.20
N PHE A 142 -11.88 -8.73 17.32
CA PHE A 142 -13.33 -8.66 17.46
C PHE A 142 -13.80 -7.21 17.67
N ASP A 143 -13.12 -6.46 18.54
CA ASP A 143 -13.43 -5.05 18.79
C ASP A 143 -12.88 -4.14 17.68
N ALA A 144 -13.51 -2.98 17.50
CA ALA A 144 -13.21 -2.09 16.39
C ALA A 144 -11.77 -1.53 16.42
N ILE A 145 -11.22 -1.26 17.61
CA ILE A 145 -9.88 -0.69 17.76
C ILE A 145 -8.84 -1.72 17.35
N THR A 146 -8.91 -2.92 17.93
CA THR A 146 -7.99 -4.01 17.60
C THR A 146 -8.08 -4.38 16.12
N ALA A 147 -9.29 -4.48 15.58
CA ALA A 147 -9.50 -4.81 14.17
C ALA A 147 -8.89 -3.76 13.22
N CYS A 148 -9.08 -2.47 13.53
CA CYS A 148 -8.56 -1.39 12.69
C CYS A 148 -7.04 -1.23 12.83
N ASN A 149 -6.47 -1.43 14.02
CA ASN A 149 -5.01 -1.49 14.20
C ASN A 149 -4.41 -2.65 13.40
N ALA A 150 -4.98 -3.86 13.51
CA ALA A 150 -4.51 -5.01 12.74
C ALA A 150 -4.60 -4.77 11.23
N THR A 151 -5.67 -4.11 10.77
CA THR A 151 -5.83 -3.76 9.36
C THR A 151 -4.78 -2.75 8.90
N ALA A 152 -4.47 -1.74 9.74
CA ALA A 152 -3.38 -0.81 9.46
C ALA A 152 -2.05 -1.57 9.40
N ASP A 153 -1.69 -2.31 10.45
CA ASP A 153 -0.45 -3.08 10.52
C ASP A 153 -0.27 -4.05 9.34
N ALA A 154 -1.37 -4.62 8.84
CA ALA A 154 -1.40 -5.52 7.69
C ALA A 154 -1.16 -4.83 6.34
N LEU A 155 -1.21 -3.50 6.23
CA LEU A 155 -1.00 -2.79 4.95
C LEU A 155 0.43 -3.00 4.42
N SER A 156 1.44 -2.92 5.29
CA SER A 156 2.83 -3.13 4.91
C SER A 156 3.10 -4.52 4.33
N PRO A 157 2.75 -5.63 5.00
CA PRO A 157 2.93 -6.96 4.42
C PRO A 157 2.01 -7.22 3.21
N ALA A 158 0.80 -6.65 3.16
CA ALA A 158 -0.04 -6.74 1.95
C ALA A 158 0.63 -6.10 0.71
N VAL A 159 1.34 -4.98 0.90
CA VAL A 159 2.11 -4.33 -0.17
C VAL A 159 3.37 -5.13 -0.50
N GLN A 160 4.04 -5.76 0.47
CA GLN A 160 5.15 -6.69 0.18
C GLN A 160 4.69 -7.84 -0.71
N ASP A 161 3.54 -8.46 -0.42
CA ASP A 161 2.98 -9.55 -1.23
C ASP A 161 2.50 -9.07 -2.61
N LEU A 162 1.97 -7.84 -2.70
CA LEU A 162 1.66 -7.23 -4.00
C LEU A 162 2.92 -7.03 -4.85
N ILE A 163 4.01 -6.54 -4.25
CA ILE A 163 5.28 -6.40 -4.95
C ILE A 163 5.81 -7.78 -5.34
N LYS A 164 5.74 -8.78 -4.45
CA LYS A 164 6.10 -10.16 -4.74
C LYS A 164 5.34 -10.72 -5.95
N ALA A 165 4.03 -10.53 -5.99
CA ALA A 165 3.19 -10.93 -7.11
C ALA A 165 3.59 -10.20 -8.40
N THR A 166 3.93 -8.91 -8.28
CA THR A 166 4.36 -8.07 -9.41
C THR A 166 5.70 -8.53 -9.98
N VAL A 167 6.74 -8.66 -9.15
CA VAL A 167 8.11 -8.98 -9.62
C VAL A 167 8.22 -10.41 -10.13
N ASN A 168 7.41 -11.34 -9.61
CA ASN A 168 7.37 -12.72 -10.09
C ASN A 168 6.40 -12.92 -11.26
N HIS A 169 5.70 -11.87 -11.70
CA HIS A 169 4.80 -11.97 -12.85
C HIS A 169 5.60 -12.19 -14.15
N PRO A 170 5.16 -13.08 -15.06
CA PRO A 170 5.88 -13.35 -16.32
C PRO A 170 6.15 -12.09 -17.17
N ASP A 171 5.27 -11.09 -17.08
CA ASP A 171 5.36 -9.86 -17.86
C ASP A 171 6.25 -8.79 -17.22
N PHE A 172 6.69 -8.98 -15.97
CA PHE A 172 7.46 -7.95 -15.25
C PHE A 172 8.78 -7.61 -15.93
N ILE A 173 9.49 -8.63 -16.42
CA ILE A 173 10.75 -8.41 -17.16
C ILE A 173 10.47 -7.58 -18.42
N ARG A 174 9.40 -7.86 -19.16
CA ARG A 174 9.02 -7.06 -20.35
C ARG A 174 8.64 -5.64 -19.97
N LEU A 175 7.91 -5.46 -18.88
CA LEU A 175 7.55 -4.15 -18.33
C LEU A 175 8.79 -3.31 -18.02
N MET A 176 9.81 -3.91 -17.41
CA MET A 176 11.02 -3.25 -16.91
C MET A 176 12.24 -3.34 -17.83
N HIS A 177 12.07 -3.87 -19.05
CA HIS A 177 13.18 -4.04 -19.98
C HIS A 177 13.67 -2.68 -20.50
N ALA A 178 14.85 -2.27 -20.06
CA ALA A 178 15.64 -1.23 -20.71
C ALA A 178 16.36 -1.90 -21.90
N GLY A 179 16.06 -1.46 -23.12
CA GLY A 179 16.61 -2.01 -24.35
C GLY A 179 18.13 -1.86 -24.47
#